data_AF-A0A2V8IMY5-F1
#
_entry.id   AF-A0A2V8IMY5-F1
#
_cell.length_a   1.000
_cell.length_b   1.000
_cell.length_c   1.000
_cell.angle_alpha   90.00
_cell.angle_beta   90.00
_cell.angle_gamma   90.00
#
_symmetry.space_group_name_H-M   'P 1'
#
loop_
_entity.id
_entity.type
_entity.pdbx_description
1 polymer ?
#
loop_
_entity_poly.entity_id
_entity_poly.type
_entity_poly.pdbx_seq_one_letter_code
_entity_poly.pdbx_strand_id
1 'polypeptide(L)'
;MIENKKRPNSLWHKWFEHPEELFIRHIFFQLHLWLGAVAAVYILLMSTSGSAIVFRNELAGNSLVEWIVRFHENLLIGNTGRFVHGVGGGSLALLCLTGAVIWWPGIKHWRRSLAVDWSGHVARITWDVHSALGFWFFLFVLLWGISGMYFAFPEAFNFLLALDPADRFTDSALLWLSNLHFGRFGWFIQAIWVVFGLVPAILAFTGVFICCRRVIFKRPSNPGTSAE
;
A
#
# COMPACT_ATOMS: atom_id res chain seq x y z
N MET A 1 -29.46 43.89 14.46
CA MET A 1 -29.03 42.54 14.89
C MET A 1 -28.99 41.66 13.65
N ILE A 2 -27.81 41.40 13.09
CA ILE A 2 -27.66 40.48 11.96
C ILE A 2 -27.60 39.07 12.56
N GLU A 3 -28.62 38.28 12.24
CA GLU A 3 -28.78 36.90 12.64
C GLU A 3 -27.57 36.09 12.15
N ASN A 4 -26.67 35.76 13.08
CA ASN A 4 -25.52 34.90 12.83
C ASN A 4 -26.05 33.48 12.63
N LYS A 5 -26.52 33.20 11.41
CA LYS A 5 -26.98 31.89 10.97
C LYS A 5 -25.80 30.93 11.09
N LYS A 6 -25.68 30.27 12.24
CA LYS A 6 -24.74 29.15 12.47
C LYS A 6 -24.83 28.25 11.25
N ARG A 7 -23.81 28.29 10.40
CA ARG A 7 -23.71 27.41 9.24
C ARG A 7 -23.87 25.99 9.78
N PRO A 8 -24.73 25.14 9.19
CA PRO A 8 -24.87 23.78 9.67
C PRO A 8 -23.49 23.14 9.65
N ASN A 9 -23.09 22.55 10.79
CA ASN A 9 -21.89 21.72 10.94
C ASN A 9 -22.01 20.48 10.05
N SER A 10 -21.97 20.68 8.73
CA SER A 10 -22.05 19.65 7.73
C SER A 10 -20.83 18.75 7.89
N LEU A 11 -21.06 17.44 7.96
CA LEU A 11 -19.99 16.43 7.97
C LEU A 11 -19.02 16.64 6.80
N TRP A 12 -19.52 17.12 5.66
CA TRP A 12 -18.70 17.49 4.50
C TRP A 12 -17.74 18.64 4.79
N HIS A 13 -18.21 19.70 5.46
CA HIS A 13 -17.35 20.83 5.81
C HIS A 13 -16.25 20.41 6.79
N LYS A 14 -16.60 19.58 7.78
CA LYS A 14 -15.62 18.97 8.70
C LYS A 14 -14.62 18.07 7.98
N TRP A 15 -15.06 17.27 7.02
CA TRP A 15 -14.16 16.41 6.23
C TRP A 15 -13.12 17.22 5.42
N PHE A 16 -13.52 18.36 4.85
CA PHE A 16 -12.60 19.20 4.07
C PHE A 16 -11.65 20.04 4.91
N GLU A 17 -12.11 20.54 6.07
CA GLU A 17 -11.33 21.46 6.90
C GLU A 17 -10.64 20.81 8.11
N HIS A 18 -11.32 19.89 8.81
CA HIS A 18 -10.88 19.27 10.07
C HIS A 18 -11.14 17.74 10.09
N PRO A 19 -10.58 16.96 9.14
CA PRO A 19 -10.82 15.52 9.05
C PRO A 19 -10.34 14.74 10.29
N GLU A 20 -9.42 15.29 11.08
CA GLU A 20 -8.92 14.75 12.35
C GLU A 20 -9.99 14.61 13.44
N GLU A 21 -11.08 15.38 13.41
CA GLU A 21 -12.14 15.30 14.42
C GLU A 21 -13.10 14.12 14.18
N LEU A 22 -13.00 13.44 13.03
CA LEU A 22 -13.94 12.41 12.64
C LEU A 22 -13.54 11.05 13.20
N PHE A 23 -14.47 10.41 13.91
CA PHE A 23 -14.30 9.06 14.47
C PHE A 23 -13.97 8.03 13.39
N ILE A 24 -14.54 8.18 12.19
CA ILE A 24 -14.27 7.28 11.07
C ILE A 24 -12.78 7.23 10.72
N ARG A 25 -12.09 8.39 10.71
CA ARG A 25 -10.66 8.46 10.42
C ARG A 25 -9.83 7.69 11.44
N HIS A 26 -10.26 7.68 12.71
CA HIS A 26 -9.60 6.91 13.76
C HIS A 26 -9.76 5.40 13.56
N ILE A 27 -10.94 4.92 13.18
CA ILE A 27 -11.16 3.50 12.85
C ILE A 27 -10.25 3.09 11.69
N PHE A 28 -10.30 3.85 10.59
CA PHE A 28 -9.45 3.59 9.42
C PHE A 28 -7.97 3.58 9.79
N PHE A 29 -7.53 4.51 10.63
CA PHE A 29 -6.16 4.56 11.13
C PHE A 29 -5.77 3.31 11.91
N GLN A 30 -6.62 2.84 12.84
CA GLN A 30 -6.35 1.63 13.62
C GLN A 30 -6.31 0.37 12.73
N LEU A 31 -7.27 0.26 11.80
CA LEU A 31 -7.30 -0.84 10.82
C LEU A 31 -6.03 -0.86 9.98
N HIS A 32 -5.64 0.29 9.41
CA HIS A 32 -4.42 0.41 8.61
C HIS A 32 -3.17 0.08 9.41
N LEU A 33 -3.08 0.56 10.66
CA LEU A 33 -1.95 0.33 11.55
C LEU A 33 -1.75 -1.17 11.85
N TRP A 34 -2.80 -1.85 12.31
CA TRP A 34 -2.70 -3.25 12.72
C TRP A 34 -2.58 -4.20 11.53
N LEU A 35 -3.36 -3.96 10.47
CA LEU A 35 -3.24 -4.73 9.23
C LEU A 35 -1.83 -4.58 8.64
N GLY A 36 -1.30 -3.36 8.62
CA GLY A 36 0.04 -3.07 8.12
C GLY A 36 1.11 -3.78 8.94
N ALA A 37 1.01 -3.75 10.27
CA ALA A 37 1.94 -4.43 11.16
C ALA A 37 1.97 -5.95 10.94
N VAL A 38 0.79 -6.58 10.78
CA VAL A 38 0.69 -8.03 10.54
C VAL A 38 1.18 -8.41 9.14
N ALA A 39 0.85 -7.60 8.12
CA ALA A 39 1.19 -7.90 6.73
C ALA A 39 2.61 -7.48 6.33
N ALA A 40 3.33 -6.70 7.15
CA ALA A 40 4.58 -6.04 6.75
C ALA A 40 5.66 -7.01 6.26
N VAL A 41 5.90 -8.11 6.99
CA VAL A 41 6.92 -9.10 6.61
C VAL A 41 6.57 -9.75 5.27
N TYR A 42 5.30 -10.10 5.07
CA TYR A 42 4.82 -10.64 3.81
C TYR A 42 5.02 -9.62 2.66
N ILE A 43 4.59 -8.37 2.84
CA ILE A 43 4.72 -7.32 1.82
C ILE A 43 6.19 -7.08 1.47
N LEU A 44 7.08 -7.03 2.47
CA LEU A 44 8.53 -6.89 2.27
C LEU A 44 9.08 -8.02 1.39
N LEU A 45 8.76 -9.27 1.70
CA LEU A 45 9.24 -10.43 0.95
C LEU A 45 8.66 -10.49 -0.47
N MET A 46 7.39 -10.15 -0.65
CA MET A 46 6.77 -10.18 -1.98
C MET A 46 7.23 -9.03 -2.87
N SER A 47 7.39 -7.84 -2.31
CA SER A 47 7.91 -6.67 -3.03
C SER A 47 9.36 -6.89 -3.46
N THR A 48 10.22 -7.40 -2.56
CA THR A 48 11.63 -7.69 -2.89
C THR A 48 11.79 -8.82 -3.90
N SER A 49 11.04 -9.91 -3.75
CA SER A 49 11.04 -11.00 -4.74
C SER A 49 10.46 -10.56 -6.09
N GLY A 50 9.42 -9.72 -6.10
CA GLY A 50 8.82 -9.16 -7.30
C GLY A 50 9.82 -8.32 -8.11
N SER A 51 10.55 -7.44 -7.43
CA SER A 51 11.65 -6.68 -8.04
C SER A 51 12.76 -7.58 -8.59
N ALA A 52 13.08 -8.68 -7.91
CA ALA A 52 14.14 -9.59 -8.33
C ALA A 52 13.80 -10.40 -9.59
N ILE A 53 12.51 -10.62 -9.89
CA ILE A 53 12.07 -11.44 -11.03
C ILE A 53 11.69 -10.64 -12.28
N VAL A 54 11.84 -9.31 -12.28
CA VAL A 54 11.46 -8.48 -13.44
C VAL A 54 12.19 -8.90 -14.72
N PHE A 55 13.46 -9.31 -14.60
CA PHE A 55 14.29 -9.80 -15.71
C PHE A 55 14.27 -11.33 -15.89
N ARG A 56 13.21 -12.02 -15.43
CA ARG A 56 13.13 -13.49 -15.53
C ARG A 56 13.19 -14.04 -16.95
N ASN A 57 12.73 -13.27 -17.95
CA ASN A 57 12.68 -13.73 -19.33
C ASN A 57 14.08 -13.74 -19.95
N GLU A 58 14.90 -12.78 -19.54
CA GLU A 58 16.29 -12.59 -19.97
C GLU A 58 17.23 -13.55 -19.22
N LEU A 59 16.87 -13.92 -17.98
CA LEU A 59 17.62 -14.84 -17.12
C LEU A 59 17.03 -16.26 -17.09
N ALA A 60 16.27 -16.63 -18.12
CA ALA A 60 15.63 -17.94 -18.21
C ALA A 60 16.67 -19.08 -18.12
N GLY A 61 16.34 -20.13 -17.37
CA GLY A 61 17.23 -21.28 -17.11
C GLY A 61 18.16 -21.12 -15.90
N ASN A 62 18.19 -19.96 -15.24
CA ASN A 62 18.88 -19.82 -13.96
C ASN A 62 18.03 -20.41 -12.81
N SER A 63 18.55 -21.43 -12.13
CA SER A 63 17.84 -22.13 -11.06
C SER A 63 17.46 -21.25 -9.87
N LEU A 64 18.27 -20.21 -9.56
CA LEU A 64 17.94 -19.25 -8.50
C LEU A 64 16.76 -18.37 -8.91
N VAL A 65 16.73 -17.89 -10.16
CA VAL A 65 15.62 -17.08 -10.67
C VAL A 65 14.32 -17.88 -10.67
N GLU A 66 14.34 -19.14 -11.13
CA GLU A 66 13.17 -20.02 -11.07
C GLU A 66 12.70 -20.29 -9.64
N TRP A 67 13.64 -20.43 -8.70
CA TRP A 67 13.30 -20.58 -7.28
C TRP A 67 12.62 -19.32 -6.73
N ILE A 68 13.13 -18.12 -7.04
CA ILE A 68 12.53 -16.84 -6.62
C ILE A 68 11.15 -16.67 -7.25
N VAL A 69 10.98 -17.05 -8.53
CA VAL A 69 9.67 -17.03 -9.20
C VAL A 69 8.68 -17.93 -8.46
N ARG A 70 9.03 -19.18 -8.14
CA ARG A 70 8.14 -20.07 -7.37
C ARG A 70 7.82 -19.50 -5.98
N PHE A 71 8.80 -18.87 -5.32
CA PHE A 71 8.57 -18.19 -4.05
C PHE A 71 7.59 -17.02 -4.18
N HIS A 72 7.71 -16.20 -5.22
CA HIS A 72 6.85 -15.04 -5.49
C HIS A 72 5.45 -15.42 -6.01
N GLU A 73 5.29 -16.59 -6.62
CA GLU A 73 3.99 -17.03 -7.15
C GLU A 73 3.19 -17.87 -6.14
N ASN A 74 3.87 -18.66 -5.31
CA ASN A 74 3.22 -19.65 -4.45
C ASN A 74 3.93 -19.94 -3.13
N LEU A 75 4.84 -19.08 -2.67
CA LEU A 75 5.59 -19.24 -1.41
C LEU A 75 6.30 -20.60 -1.28
N LEU A 76 6.57 -21.29 -2.39
CA LEU A 76 7.15 -22.65 -2.44
C LEU A 76 6.26 -23.76 -1.83
N ILE A 77 4.98 -23.47 -1.58
CA ILE A 77 4.03 -24.40 -0.95
C ILE A 77 2.80 -24.65 -1.83
N GLY A 78 2.89 -24.36 -3.13
CA GLY A 78 1.85 -24.68 -4.12
C GLY A 78 0.53 -23.95 -3.88
N ASN A 79 -0.59 -24.68 -3.91
CA ASN A 79 -1.94 -24.07 -3.86
C ASN A 79 -2.19 -23.29 -2.56
N THR A 80 -1.68 -23.76 -1.42
CA THR A 80 -1.80 -23.04 -0.15
C THR A 80 -1.10 -21.69 -0.22
N GLY A 81 0.08 -21.62 -0.83
CA GLY A 81 0.81 -20.37 -0.96
C GLY A 81 0.18 -19.43 -1.97
N ARG A 82 -0.42 -19.96 -3.05
CA ARG A 82 -1.26 -19.16 -3.95
C ARG A 82 -2.44 -18.54 -3.21
N PHE A 83 -3.11 -19.29 -2.33
CA PHE A 83 -4.19 -18.75 -1.49
C PHE A 83 -3.68 -17.63 -0.56
N VAL A 84 -2.58 -17.86 0.15
CA VAL A 84 -1.94 -16.85 1.02
C VAL A 84 -1.55 -15.61 0.21
N HIS A 85 -1.06 -15.78 -1.01
CA HIS A 85 -0.75 -14.68 -1.91
C HIS A 85 -1.97 -13.84 -2.27
N GLY A 86 -3.10 -14.48 -2.55
CA GLY A 86 -4.35 -13.78 -2.83
C GLY A 86 -4.85 -12.98 -1.62
N VAL A 87 -4.80 -13.56 -0.42
CA VAL A 87 -5.12 -12.84 0.83
C VAL A 87 -4.15 -11.69 1.06
N GLY A 88 -2.87 -11.89 0.78
CA GLY A 88 -1.83 -10.86 0.87
C GLY A 88 -2.04 -9.71 -0.11
N GLY A 89 -2.41 -10.00 -1.36
CA GLY A 89 -2.78 -9.00 -2.37
C GLY A 89 -4.02 -8.20 -1.95
N GLY A 90 -5.05 -8.88 -1.43
CA GLY A 90 -6.23 -8.22 -0.86
C GLY A 90 -5.91 -7.35 0.35
N SER A 91 -5.01 -7.80 1.23
CA SER A 91 -4.54 -7.02 2.38
C SER A 91 -3.78 -5.76 1.94
N LEU A 92 -2.92 -5.87 0.91
CA LEU A 92 -2.23 -4.72 0.32
C LEU A 92 -3.22 -3.73 -0.31
N ALA A 93 -4.21 -4.21 -1.06
CA ALA A 93 -5.26 -3.36 -1.64
C ALA A 93 -6.06 -2.63 -0.55
N LEU A 94 -6.44 -3.34 0.53
CA LEU A 94 -7.14 -2.73 1.67
C LEU A 94 -6.27 -1.69 2.40
N LEU A 95 -4.96 -1.94 2.54
CA LEU A 95 -4.01 -0.94 3.06
C LEU A 95 -3.96 0.30 2.18
N CYS A 96 -3.96 0.17 0.85
CA CYS A 96 -4.04 1.31 -0.06
C CYS A 96 -5.34 2.10 0.14
N LEU A 97 -6.49 1.43 0.15
CA LEU A 97 -7.80 2.09 0.32
C LEU A 97 -7.90 2.82 1.66
N THR A 98 -7.50 2.16 2.74
CA THR A 98 -7.49 2.79 4.08
C THR A 98 -6.46 3.92 4.16
N GLY A 99 -5.30 3.77 3.53
CA GLY A 99 -4.26 4.79 3.43
C GLY A 99 -4.73 6.05 2.70
N ALA A 100 -5.48 5.91 1.60
CA ALA A 100 -6.05 7.04 0.87
C ALA A 100 -7.04 7.86 1.73
N VAL A 101 -7.85 7.17 2.54
CA VAL A 101 -8.79 7.82 3.49
C VAL A 101 -8.02 8.57 4.59
N ILE A 102 -6.94 7.98 5.11
CA ILE A 102 -6.12 8.58 6.19
C ILE A 102 -5.27 9.76 5.67
N TRP A 103 -4.77 9.63 4.44
CA TRP A 103 -3.81 10.56 3.83
C TRP A 103 -4.36 11.98 3.78
N TRP A 104 -5.67 12.15 3.54
CA TRP A 104 -6.32 13.45 3.44
C TRP A 104 -6.10 14.31 4.71
N PRO A 105 -5.26 15.36 4.67
CA PRO A 105 -4.89 16.14 5.84
C PRO A 105 -5.67 17.47 5.93
N GLY A 106 -6.70 17.65 5.08
CA GLY A 106 -7.45 18.90 4.94
C GLY A 106 -6.86 19.86 3.91
N ILE A 107 -7.70 20.77 3.41
CA ILE A 107 -7.39 21.63 2.25
C ILE A 107 -6.28 22.66 2.49
N LYS A 108 -5.96 22.98 3.75
CA LYS A 108 -4.89 23.94 4.10
C LYS A 108 -3.50 23.30 4.09
N HIS A 109 -3.39 21.98 4.25
CA HIS A 109 -2.12 21.31 4.50
C HIS A 109 -1.77 20.20 3.49
N TRP A 110 -2.65 19.89 2.53
CA TRP A 110 -2.45 18.79 1.56
C TRP A 110 -1.13 18.87 0.80
N ARG A 111 -0.69 20.08 0.39
CA ARG A 111 0.57 20.26 -0.34
C ARG A 111 1.80 19.80 0.44
N ARG A 112 1.76 19.91 1.78
CA ARG A 112 2.86 19.45 2.63
C ARG A 112 2.96 17.94 2.68
N SER A 113 1.84 17.23 2.52
CA SER A 113 1.78 15.76 2.52
C SER A 113 2.28 15.12 1.22
N LEU A 114 2.61 15.95 0.22
CA LEU A 114 3.12 15.50 -1.09
C LEU A 114 4.65 15.48 -1.19
N ALA A 115 5.35 16.07 -0.23
CA ALA A 115 6.79 16.28 -0.30
C ALA A 115 7.47 15.76 0.97
N VAL A 116 8.73 15.32 0.81
CA VAL A 116 9.57 14.88 1.91
C VAL A 116 10.46 16.02 2.36
N ASP A 117 10.36 16.38 3.63
CA ASP A 117 11.27 17.34 4.26
C ASP A 117 12.47 16.61 4.88
N TRP A 118 13.60 16.65 4.19
CA TRP A 118 14.85 15.99 4.58
C TRP A 118 15.58 16.68 5.74
N SER A 119 15.15 17.87 6.16
CA SER A 119 15.79 18.64 7.24
C SER A 119 15.34 18.22 8.65
N GLY A 120 14.38 17.28 8.75
CA GLY A 120 13.77 16.85 10.00
C GLY A 120 14.52 15.74 10.75
N HIS A 121 14.02 15.40 11.94
CA HIS A 121 14.44 14.19 12.66
C HIS A 121 13.93 12.92 11.94
N VAL A 122 14.62 11.79 12.10
CA VAL A 122 14.35 10.52 11.40
C VAL A 122 12.87 10.13 11.39
N ALA A 123 12.18 10.30 12.52
CA ALA A 123 10.78 9.91 12.60
C ALA A 123 9.80 10.83 11.83
N ARG A 124 10.17 12.11 11.62
CA ARG A 124 9.43 13.00 10.72
C ARG A 124 9.73 12.64 9.26
N ILE A 125 11.00 12.43 8.91
CA ILE A 125 11.39 11.97 7.58
C ILE A 125 10.66 10.68 7.22
N THR A 126 10.62 9.70 8.14
CA THR A 126 9.94 8.41 7.92
C THR A 126 8.44 8.58 7.66
N TRP A 127 7.78 9.47 8.41
CA TRP A 127 6.38 9.82 8.20
C TRP A 127 6.16 10.47 6.83
N ASP A 128 6.98 11.47 6.49
CA ASP A 128 6.87 12.21 5.24
C ASP A 128 7.16 11.30 4.03
N VAL A 129 8.14 10.40 4.12
CA VAL A 129 8.44 9.37 3.10
C VAL A 129 7.26 8.42 2.93
N HIS A 130 6.72 7.88 4.02
CA HIS A 130 5.59 6.95 3.96
C HIS A 130 4.35 7.62 3.34
N SER A 131 4.05 8.86 3.75
CA SER A 131 2.93 9.63 3.22
C SER A 131 3.09 9.99 1.75
N ALA A 132 4.27 10.50 1.36
CA ALA A 132 4.54 10.92 -0.01
C ALA A 132 4.56 9.72 -0.96
N LEU A 133 5.28 8.64 -0.63
CA LEU A 133 5.31 7.44 -1.46
C LEU A 133 3.93 6.80 -1.55
N GLY A 134 3.20 6.73 -0.43
CA GLY A 134 1.85 6.16 -0.40
C GLY A 134 0.89 6.93 -1.32
N PHE A 135 1.01 8.25 -1.40
CA PHE A 135 0.23 9.07 -2.31
C PHE A 135 0.66 8.91 -3.78
N TRP A 136 1.94 9.15 -4.09
CA TRP A 136 2.43 9.18 -5.46
C TRP A 136 2.35 7.82 -6.15
N PHE A 137 2.49 6.73 -5.39
CA PHE A 137 2.40 5.37 -5.89
C PHE A 137 1.07 4.70 -5.56
N PHE A 138 0.06 5.42 -5.05
CA PHE A 138 -1.23 4.85 -4.64
C PHE A 138 -1.83 3.94 -5.71
N LEU A 139 -1.97 4.44 -6.94
CA LEU A 139 -2.58 3.67 -8.03
C LEU A 139 -1.72 2.46 -8.43
N PHE A 140 -0.39 2.61 -8.43
CA PHE A 140 0.53 1.50 -8.74
C PHE A 140 0.43 0.38 -7.69
N VAL A 141 0.51 0.71 -6.40
CA VAL A 141 0.45 -0.28 -5.33
C VAL A 141 -0.94 -0.92 -5.23
N LEU A 142 -2.00 -0.13 -5.42
CA LEU A 142 -3.37 -0.66 -5.49
C LEU A 142 -3.52 -1.65 -6.65
N LEU A 143 -2.99 -1.30 -7.83
CA LEU A 143 -3.03 -2.18 -9.00
C LEU A 143 -2.28 -3.49 -8.76
N TRP A 144 -1.10 -3.46 -8.13
CA TRP A 144 -0.37 -4.69 -7.77
C TRP A 144 -1.10 -5.53 -6.72
N GLY A 145 -1.75 -4.91 -5.73
CA GLY A 145 -2.61 -5.62 -4.79
C GLY A 145 -3.77 -6.34 -5.49
N ILE A 146 -4.49 -5.63 -6.38
CA ILE A 146 -5.63 -6.18 -7.13
C ILE A 146 -5.17 -7.28 -8.11
N SER A 147 -4.10 -7.05 -8.88
CA SER A 147 -3.60 -8.04 -9.84
C SER A 147 -3.02 -9.28 -9.14
N GLY A 148 -2.34 -9.14 -8.01
CA GLY A 148 -1.91 -10.28 -7.20
C GLY A 148 -3.10 -11.09 -6.66
N MET A 149 -4.17 -10.41 -6.23
CA MET A 149 -5.42 -11.06 -5.82
C MET A 149 -6.10 -11.78 -6.99
N TYR A 150 -6.13 -11.16 -8.18
CA TYR A 150 -6.66 -11.75 -9.40
C TYR A 150 -5.87 -13.00 -9.83
N PHE A 151 -4.53 -12.95 -9.88
CA PHE A 151 -3.71 -14.11 -10.28
C PHE A 151 -3.82 -15.28 -9.31
N ALA A 152 -4.15 -15.03 -8.05
CA ALA A 152 -4.43 -16.08 -7.07
C ALA A 152 -5.81 -16.73 -7.28
N PHE A 153 -6.83 -15.94 -7.63
CA PHE A 153 -8.23 -16.36 -7.71
C PHE A 153 -8.95 -15.91 -9.00
N PRO A 154 -8.46 -16.27 -10.20
CA PRO A 154 -9.00 -15.74 -11.45
C PRO A 154 -10.49 -16.06 -11.64
N GLU A 155 -10.91 -17.30 -11.34
CA GLU A 155 -12.30 -17.74 -11.46
C GLU A 155 -13.26 -16.96 -10.56
N ALA A 156 -12.84 -16.63 -9.34
CA ALA A 156 -13.68 -15.87 -8.41
C ALA A 156 -13.94 -14.46 -8.93
N PHE A 157 -12.94 -13.82 -9.55
CA PHE A 157 -13.10 -12.51 -10.17
C PHE A 157 -13.93 -12.56 -11.45
N ASN A 158 -13.67 -13.56 -12.30
CA ASN A 158 -14.41 -13.73 -13.54
C ASN A 158 -15.91 -13.92 -13.24
N PHE A 159 -16.23 -14.74 -12.24
CA PHE A 159 -17.61 -14.91 -11.75
C PHE A 159 -18.18 -13.62 -11.15
N LEU A 160 -17.48 -12.98 -10.20
CA LEU A 160 -17.97 -11.80 -9.49
C LEU A 160 -18.22 -10.60 -10.43
N LEU A 161 -17.37 -10.42 -11.42
CA LEU A 161 -17.42 -9.32 -12.38
C LEU A 161 -18.13 -9.70 -13.68
N ALA A 162 -18.64 -10.92 -13.78
CA ALA A 162 -19.24 -11.49 -14.99
C ALA A 162 -18.35 -11.31 -16.25
N LEU A 163 -17.04 -11.50 -16.08
CA LEU A 163 -16.06 -11.44 -17.17
C LEU A 163 -16.02 -12.79 -17.88
N ASP A 164 -16.17 -12.78 -19.20
CA ASP A 164 -15.94 -13.94 -20.04
C ASP A 164 -14.47 -13.94 -20.51
N PRO A 165 -13.63 -14.89 -20.08
CA PRO A 165 -12.23 -14.96 -20.52
C PRO A 165 -12.09 -15.24 -22.02
N ALA A 166 -13.11 -15.80 -22.68
CA ALA A 166 -13.14 -16.01 -24.12
C ALA A 166 -13.52 -14.75 -24.89
N ASP A 167 -14.02 -13.72 -24.21
CA ASP A 167 -14.27 -12.42 -24.82
C ASP A 167 -12.95 -11.68 -25.12
N ARG A 168 -12.86 -11.13 -26.33
CA ARG A 168 -11.65 -10.47 -26.83
C ARG A 168 -11.26 -9.26 -25.98
N PHE A 169 -12.24 -8.53 -25.43
CA PHE A 169 -11.96 -7.38 -24.58
C PHE A 169 -11.38 -7.83 -23.23
N THR A 170 -11.97 -8.85 -22.60
CA THR A 170 -11.44 -9.43 -21.36
C THR A 170 -10.02 -9.96 -21.55
N ASP A 171 -9.77 -10.77 -22.58
CA ASP A 171 -8.43 -11.32 -22.87
C ASP A 171 -7.38 -10.20 -23.06
N SER A 172 -7.73 -9.16 -23.84
CA SER A 172 -6.87 -7.99 -24.04
C SER A 172 -6.58 -7.24 -22.74
N ALA A 173 -7.60 -7.08 -21.89
CA ALA A 173 -7.46 -6.41 -20.60
C ALA A 173 -6.57 -7.22 -19.64
N LEU A 174 -6.70 -8.55 -19.61
CA LEU A 174 -5.88 -9.44 -18.79
C LEU A 174 -4.42 -9.47 -19.24
N LEU A 175 -4.18 -9.47 -20.56
CA LEU A 175 -2.84 -9.34 -21.11
C LEU A 175 -2.20 -8.01 -20.72
N TRP A 176 -2.95 -6.91 -20.81
CA TRP A 176 -2.46 -5.60 -20.40
C TRP A 176 -2.17 -5.54 -18.90
N LEU A 177 -3.07 -6.09 -18.07
CA LEU A 177 -2.89 -6.20 -16.62
C LEU A 177 -1.65 -7.02 -16.26
N SER A 178 -1.43 -8.15 -16.94
CA SER A 178 -0.24 -8.98 -16.78
C SER A 178 1.03 -8.23 -17.16
N ASN A 179 1.07 -7.58 -18.33
CA ASN A 179 2.22 -6.79 -18.76
C ASN A 179 2.52 -5.63 -17.80
N LEU A 180 1.49 -4.98 -17.27
CA LEU A 180 1.63 -3.92 -16.29
C LEU A 180 2.08 -4.43 -14.92
N HIS A 181 1.61 -5.59 -14.47
CA HIS A 181 2.09 -6.19 -13.22
C HIS A 181 3.58 -6.51 -13.32
N PHE A 182 4.01 -7.14 -14.41
CA PHE A 182 5.40 -7.60 -14.59
C PHE A 182 6.36 -6.59 -15.24
N GLY A 183 5.86 -5.44 -15.73
CA GLY A 183 6.69 -4.42 -16.38
C GLY A 183 7.19 -4.79 -17.78
N ARG A 184 6.48 -5.65 -18.52
CA ARG A 184 6.92 -6.26 -19.79
C ARG A 184 6.71 -5.34 -21.01
N PHE A 185 7.27 -4.14 -20.98
CA PHE A 185 7.21 -3.16 -22.08
C PHE A 185 8.57 -2.84 -22.71
N GLY A 186 9.61 -3.60 -22.34
CA GLY A 186 11.00 -3.43 -22.78
C GLY A 186 11.96 -3.15 -21.62
N TRP A 187 13.26 -3.27 -21.89
CA TRP A 187 14.31 -3.27 -20.86
C TRP A 187 14.34 -2.02 -19.98
N PHE A 188 14.06 -0.85 -20.57
CA PHE A 188 14.05 0.42 -19.83
C PHE A 188 12.89 0.50 -18.83
N ILE A 189 11.69 0.07 -19.25
CA ILE A 189 10.52 0.01 -18.37
C ILE A 189 10.70 -1.06 -17.29
N GLN A 190 11.29 -2.21 -17.65
CA GLN A 190 11.67 -3.24 -16.67
C GLN A 190 12.59 -2.67 -15.58
N ALA A 191 13.64 -1.91 -15.95
CA ALA A 191 14.54 -1.29 -14.97
C ALA A 191 13.79 -0.34 -14.01
N ILE A 192 12.85 0.46 -14.52
CA ILE A 192 11.97 1.30 -13.69
C ILE A 192 11.08 0.44 -12.78
N TRP A 193 10.55 -0.67 -13.30
CA TRP A 193 9.70 -1.60 -12.55
C TRP A 193 10.43 -2.28 -11.40
N VAL A 194 11.74 -2.52 -11.52
CA VAL A 194 12.55 -3.00 -10.39
C VAL A 194 12.50 -2.00 -9.24
N VAL A 195 12.67 -0.71 -9.54
CA VAL A 195 12.65 0.37 -8.52
C VAL A 195 11.26 0.54 -7.94
N PHE A 196 10.24 0.61 -8.79
CA PHE A 196 8.85 0.73 -8.33
C PHE A 196 8.45 -0.49 -7.51
N GLY A 197 8.96 -1.67 -7.88
CA GLY A 197 8.70 -2.95 -7.21
C GLY A 197 9.10 -2.94 -5.74
N LEU A 198 10.05 -2.08 -5.35
CA LEU A 198 10.52 -1.91 -3.97
C LEU A 198 9.68 -0.90 -3.17
N VAL A 199 8.81 -0.13 -3.79
CA VAL A 199 7.98 0.88 -3.08
C VAL A 199 7.11 0.24 -1.99
N PRO A 200 6.38 -0.87 -2.23
CA PRO A 200 5.63 -1.54 -1.16
C PRO A 200 6.52 -2.01 -0.01
N ALA A 201 7.74 -2.48 -0.27
CA ALA A 201 8.72 -2.83 0.76
C ALA A 201 9.11 -1.61 1.61
N ILE A 202 9.40 -0.47 0.97
CA ILE A 202 9.72 0.78 1.69
C ILE A 202 8.52 1.23 2.53
N LEU A 203 7.30 1.17 1.98
CA LEU A 203 6.08 1.50 2.71
C LEU A 203 5.85 0.57 3.91
N ALA A 204 6.05 -0.74 3.76
CA ALA A 204 5.94 -1.69 4.86
C ALA A 204 6.98 -1.42 5.95
N PHE A 205 8.25 -1.20 5.57
CA PHE A 205 9.33 -0.90 6.52
C PHE A 205 9.07 0.40 7.29
N THR A 206 8.77 1.49 6.58
CA THR A 206 8.46 2.79 7.19
C THR A 206 7.19 2.74 8.05
N GLY A 207 6.18 1.96 7.64
CA GLY A 207 4.94 1.74 8.40
C GLY A 207 5.18 1.01 9.72
N VAL A 208 6.01 -0.04 9.72
CA VAL A 208 6.40 -0.76 10.95
C VAL A 208 7.17 0.16 11.89
N PHE A 209 8.09 0.98 11.38
CA PHE A 209 8.81 1.96 12.19
C PHE A 209 7.87 2.95 12.88
N ILE A 210 6.88 3.47 12.14
CA ILE A 210 5.84 4.36 12.68
C ILE A 210 5.00 3.63 13.74
N CYS A 211 4.62 2.37 13.49
CA CYS A 211 3.87 1.53 14.42
C CYS A 211 4.62 1.32 15.73
N CYS A 212 5.88 0.87 15.65
CA CYS A 212 6.74 0.66 16.81
C CYS A 212 6.88 1.95 17.63
N ARG A 213 7.09 3.09 16.97
CA ARG A 213 7.21 4.38 17.66
C ARG A 213 5.92 4.81 18.36
N ARG A 214 4.74 4.55 17.77
CA ARG A 214 3.45 4.95 18.35
C ARG A 214 2.97 4.00 19.47
N VAL A 215 3.24 2.70 19.35
CA VAL A 215 2.74 1.69 20.29
C VAL A 215 3.72 1.43 21.43
N ILE A 216 5.01 1.28 21.13
CA ILE A 216 6.03 0.83 22.09
C ILE A 216 6.67 2.01 22.83
N PHE A 217 6.99 3.09 22.11
CA PHE A 217 7.68 4.25 22.69
C PHE A 217 6.68 5.30 23.22
N LYS A 218 6.01 5.01 24.33
CA LYS A 218 5.46 6.07 25.18
C LYS A 218 6.58 6.58 26.09
N ARG A 219 6.88 7.88 26.07
CA ARG A 219 7.80 8.48 27.05
C ARG A 219 7.26 8.16 28.46
N PRO A 220 8.09 7.72 29.41
CA PRO A 220 7.68 7.70 30.81
C PRO A 220 7.27 9.13 31.18
N SER A 221 6.06 9.29 31.70
CA SER A 221 5.66 10.53 32.37
C SER A 221 6.65 10.78 33.51
N ASN A 222 7.32 11.93 33.50
CA ASN A 222 8.21 12.35 34.59
C ASN A 222 7.40 12.33 35.91
N PRO A 223 7.77 11.53 36.92
CA PRO A 223 7.05 11.53 38.21
C PRO A 223 7.30 12.78 39.08
N GLY A 224 7.84 13.88 38.54
CA GLY A 224 8.56 14.88 39.33
C GLY A 224 7.99 16.30 39.36
N THR A 225 6.73 16.53 38.98
CA THR A 225 6.11 17.87 39.11
C THR A 225 4.75 17.77 39.81
N SER A 226 4.79 17.36 41.06
CA SER A 226 3.67 17.49 42.01
C SER A 226 4.22 17.49 43.44
N ALA A 227 5.07 18.47 43.76
CA ALA A 227 5.37 18.94 45.12
C ALA A 227 6.46 20.01 45.02
N GLU A 228 6.05 21.28 44.96
CA GLU A 228 6.58 22.44 45.71
C GLU A 228 5.86 23.71 45.28
#